data_AF-A0A364GU15-F1
#
_entry.id   AF-A0A364GU15-F1
#
_cell.length_a   1.000
_cell.length_b   1.000
_cell.length_c   1.000
_cell.angle_alpha   90.00
_cell.angle_beta   90.00
_cell.angle_gamma   90.00
#
_symmetry.space_group_name_H-M   'P 1'
#
loop_
_entity.id
_entity.type
_entity.pdbx_description
1 polymer ?
#
loop_
_entity_poly.entity_id
_entity_poly.type
_entity_poly.pdbx_seq_one_letter_code
_entity_poly.pdbx_strand_id
1 'polypeptide(L)'
;MTPLQVVQRLEALTQAIEAAVARADWNEAVRAAEMRSAFVLALAPDQPAEVVSALMRMQEIDVRISTIARDTLEALIAEGWTALHATRLATHALRVRQRSLDAGAAATRH
;
A
#
# COMPACT_ATOMS: atom_id res chain seq x y z
N MET A 1 22.56 3.19 -23.25
CA MET A 1 22.13 1.83 -22.81
C MET A 1 21.54 1.11 -24.00
N THR A 2 21.77 -0.19 -24.13
CA THR A 2 21.13 -1.01 -25.18
C THR A 2 19.69 -1.36 -24.77
N PRO A 3 18.80 -1.70 -25.72
CA PRO A 3 17.44 -2.15 -25.39
C PRO A 3 17.41 -3.33 -24.41
N LEU A 4 18.34 -4.29 -24.57
CA LEU A 4 18.48 -5.42 -23.65
C LEU A 4 18.82 -4.97 -22.21
N GLN A 5 19.69 -3.98 -22.05
CA GLN A 5 20.01 -3.43 -20.73
C GLN A 5 18.82 -2.71 -20.09
N VAL A 6 17.99 -2.03 -20.88
CA VAL A 6 16.75 -1.39 -20.40
C VAL A 6 15.80 -2.45 -19.86
N VAL A 7 15.57 -3.52 -20.61
CA VAL A 7 14.69 -4.62 -20.22
C VAL A 7 15.18 -5.32 -18.96
N GLN A 8 16.48 -5.62 -18.86
CA GLN A 8 17.04 -6.24 -17.65
C GLN A 8 16.86 -5.35 -16.40
N ARG A 9 16.98 -4.04 -16.55
CA ARG A 9 16.72 -3.09 -15.45
C ARG A 9 15.24 -3.05 -15.08
N LEU A 10 14.35 -3.05 -16.07
CA LEU A 10 12.91 -3.14 -15.84
C LEU A 10 12.54 -4.42 -15.10
N GLU A 11 13.11 -5.56 -15.48
CA GLU A 11 12.87 -6.85 -14.84
C GLU A 11 13.30 -6.85 -13.37
N ALA A 12 14.54 -6.43 -13.12
CA ALA A 12 15.08 -6.36 -11.77
C ALA A 12 14.26 -5.44 -10.86
N LEU A 13 13.80 -4.30 -11.40
CA LEU A 13 12.95 -3.36 -10.64
C LEU A 13 11.54 -3.90 -10.44
N THR A 14 10.94 -4.60 -11.41
CA THR A 14 9.66 -5.29 -11.23
C THR A 14 9.74 -6.33 -10.09
N GLN A 15 10.79 -7.15 -10.07
CA GLN A 15 11.01 -8.12 -8.99
C GLN A 15 11.25 -7.46 -7.63
N ALA A 16 11.97 -6.34 -7.60
CA ALA A 16 12.19 -5.57 -6.37
C ALA A 16 10.86 -5.03 -5.80
N ILE A 17 9.98 -4.51 -6.67
CA ILE A 17 8.64 -4.06 -6.28
C ILE A 17 7.83 -5.24 -5.75
N GLU A 18 7.78 -6.37 -6.45
CA GLU A 18 7.04 -7.57 -6.02
C GLU A 18 7.50 -8.04 -4.63
N ALA A 19 8.82 -8.09 -4.40
CA ALA A 19 9.38 -8.48 -3.11
C ALA A 19 9.10 -7.46 -1.98
N ALA A 20 9.10 -6.16 -2.29
CA ALA A 20 8.78 -5.12 -1.31
C ALA A 20 7.30 -5.16 -0.92
N VAL A 21 6.41 -5.30 -1.90
CA VAL A 21 4.95 -5.46 -1.69
C VAL A 21 4.64 -6.70 -0.87
N ALA A 22 5.28 -7.83 -1.16
CA ALA A 22 5.11 -9.06 -0.38
C ALA A 22 5.52 -8.92 1.11
N ARG A 23 6.40 -7.95 1.42
CA ARG A 23 6.83 -7.63 2.80
C ARG A 23 6.11 -6.44 3.41
N ALA A 24 5.13 -5.86 2.70
CA ALA A 24 4.50 -4.59 3.05
C ALA A 24 5.50 -3.42 3.27
N ASP A 25 6.67 -3.50 2.62
CA ASP A 25 7.65 -2.40 2.60
C ASP A 25 7.27 -1.39 1.52
N TRP A 26 6.22 -0.61 1.80
CA TRP A 26 5.63 0.32 0.82
C TRP A 26 6.60 1.42 0.40
N ASN A 27 7.53 1.82 1.27
CA ASN A 27 8.54 2.82 0.94
C ASN A 27 9.51 2.30 -0.12
N GLU A 28 9.99 1.05 0.02
CA GLU A 28 10.82 0.45 -1.03
C GLU A 28 10.01 0.17 -2.30
N ALA A 29 8.76 -0.28 -2.19
CA ALA A 29 7.92 -0.51 -3.36
C ALA A 29 7.76 0.76 -4.20
N VAL A 30 7.50 1.91 -3.56
CA VAL A 30 7.38 3.21 -4.23
C VAL A 30 8.73 3.63 -4.82
N ARG A 31 9.82 3.57 -4.05
CA ARG A 31 11.16 3.94 -4.54
C ARG A 31 11.55 3.13 -5.77
N ALA A 32 11.35 1.82 -5.75
CA ALA A 32 11.63 0.95 -6.88
C ALA A 32 10.73 1.25 -8.10
N ALA A 33 9.44 1.55 -7.88
CA ALA A 33 8.52 1.94 -8.94
C ALA A 33 8.89 3.27 -9.59
N GLU A 34 9.31 4.27 -8.82
CA GLU A 34 9.79 5.56 -9.33
C GLU A 34 11.05 5.37 -10.17
N MET A 35 12.03 4.59 -9.69
CA MET A 35 13.22 4.25 -10.48
C MET A 35 12.86 3.51 -11.78
N ARG A 36 11.87 2.61 -11.73
CA ARG A 36 11.39 1.85 -12.90
C ARG A 36 10.77 2.75 -13.97
N SER A 37 10.05 3.79 -13.55
CA SER A 37 9.36 4.70 -14.47
C SER A 37 10.29 5.34 -15.50
N ALA A 38 11.51 5.72 -15.10
CA ALA A 38 12.51 6.29 -15.99
C ALA A 38 12.93 5.32 -17.11
N PHE A 39 13.00 4.02 -16.82
CA PHE A 39 13.35 3.00 -17.82
C PHE A 39 12.19 2.68 -18.76
N VAL A 40 10.94 2.76 -18.28
CA VAL A 40 9.75 2.62 -19.13
C VAL A 40 9.71 3.75 -20.17
N LEU A 41 9.98 4.98 -19.74
CA LEU A 41 10.04 6.14 -20.62
C LEU A 41 11.20 6.09 -21.63
N ALA A 42 12.25 5.29 -21.36
CA ALA A 42 13.38 5.11 -22.24
C ALA A 42 13.15 4.05 -23.35
N LEU A 43 12.04 3.32 -23.31
CA LEU A 43 11.70 2.35 -24.35
C LEU A 43 11.28 3.06 -25.64
N ALA A 44 11.93 2.71 -26.75
CA ALA A 44 11.48 3.11 -28.09
C ALA A 44 10.20 2.32 -28.48
N PRO A 45 9.29 2.87 -29.30
CA PRO A 45 8.08 2.17 -29.74
C PRO A 45 8.36 0.88 -30.51
N ASP A 46 9.37 0.87 -31.38
CA ASP A 46 9.72 -0.26 -32.23
C ASP A 46 10.74 -1.19 -31.55
N GLN A 47 10.26 -2.00 -30.61
CA GLN A 47 11.10 -2.98 -29.92
C GLN A 47 11.20 -4.31 -30.69
N PRO A 48 12.32 -5.03 -30.58
CA PRO A 48 12.42 -6.42 -31.02
C PRO A 48 11.35 -7.31 -30.35
N ALA A 49 10.88 -8.34 -31.05
CA ALA A 49 9.83 -9.24 -30.54
C ALA A 49 10.18 -9.86 -29.17
N GLU A 50 11.43 -10.22 -28.95
CA GLU A 50 11.91 -10.77 -27.67
C GLU A 50 11.77 -9.78 -26.51
N VAL A 51 12.03 -8.49 -26.76
CA VAL A 51 11.83 -7.42 -25.77
C VAL A 51 10.35 -7.26 -25.46
N VAL A 52 9.48 -7.29 -26.47
CA VAL A 52 8.03 -7.23 -26.27
C VAL A 52 7.54 -8.40 -25.43
N SER A 53 8.00 -9.63 -25.71
CA SER A 53 7.67 -10.81 -24.89
C SER A 53 8.14 -10.68 -23.44
N ALA A 54 9.29 -10.07 -23.19
CA ALA A 54 9.76 -9.80 -21.83
C ALA A 54 8.86 -8.77 -21.11
N LEU A 55 8.47 -7.68 -21.80
CA LEU A 55 7.58 -6.67 -21.25
C LEU A 55 6.19 -7.23 -20.91
N MET A 56 5.64 -8.12 -21.75
CA MET A 56 4.37 -8.80 -21.48
C MET A 56 4.41 -9.63 -20.19
N ARG A 57 5.51 -10.38 -19.96
CA ARG A 57 5.70 -11.13 -18.71
C ARG A 57 5.79 -10.20 -17.50
N MET A 58 6.47 -9.05 -17.63
CA MET A 58 6.51 -8.06 -16.56
C MET A 58 5.13 -7.46 -16.27
N GLN A 59 4.30 -7.26 -17.29
CA GLN A 59 2.95 -6.75 -17.13
C GLN A 59 2.07 -7.69 -16.29
N GLU A 60 2.22 -9.02 -16.45
CA GLU A 60 1.53 -9.98 -15.60
C GLU A 60 1.93 -9.83 -14.11
N ILE A 61 3.21 -9.56 -13.84
CA ILE A 61 3.70 -9.29 -12.49
C ILE A 61 3.12 -7.96 -11.97
N ASP A 62 3.09 -6.93 -12.80
CA ASP A 62 2.53 -5.61 -12.46
C ASP A 62 1.05 -5.70 -12.07
N VAL A 63 0.28 -6.57 -12.75
CA VAL A 63 -1.12 -6.86 -12.39
C VAL A 63 -1.19 -7.50 -11.00
N ARG A 64 -0.38 -8.53 -10.72
CA ARG A 64 -0.35 -9.17 -9.38
C ARG A 64 0.05 -8.18 -8.27
N ILE A 65 1.08 -7.38 -8.51
CA ILE A 65 1.51 -6.31 -7.61
C ILE A 65 0.33 -5.37 -7.29
N SER A 66 -0.37 -4.92 -8.33
CA SER A 66 -1.49 -3.97 -8.19
C SER A 66 -2.66 -4.59 -7.42
N THR A 67 -2.96 -5.86 -7.64
CA THR A 67 -3.97 -6.60 -6.87
C THR A 67 -3.60 -6.66 -5.39
N ILE A 68 -2.39 -7.11 -5.05
CA ILE A 68 -1.96 -7.22 -3.64
C ILE A 68 -1.95 -5.85 -2.96
N ALA A 69 -1.45 -4.82 -3.64
CA ALA A 69 -1.42 -3.46 -3.11
C ALA A 69 -2.83 -2.93 -2.82
N ARG A 70 -3.78 -3.15 -3.73
CA ARG A 70 -5.18 -2.76 -3.53
C ARG A 70 -5.82 -3.52 -2.37
N ASP A 71 -5.68 -4.83 -2.36
CA ASP A 71 -6.28 -5.67 -1.31
C ASP A 71 -5.73 -5.30 0.08
N THR A 72 -4.43 -4.96 0.15
CA THR A 72 -3.83 -4.48 1.40
C THR A 72 -4.36 -3.10 1.79
N LEU A 73 -4.54 -2.17 0.85
CA LEU A 73 -5.12 -0.86 1.13
C LEU A 73 -6.56 -0.98 1.66
N GLU A 74 -7.37 -1.83 1.05
CA GLU A 74 -8.74 -2.10 1.48
C GLU A 74 -8.79 -2.63 2.91
N ALA A 75 -7.90 -3.57 3.25
CA ALA A 75 -7.75 -4.08 4.62
C ALA A 75 -7.37 -2.99 5.61
N LEU A 76 -6.36 -2.17 5.30
CA LEU A 76 -5.91 -1.08 6.17
C LEU A 76 -7.00 -0.02 6.41
N ILE A 77 -7.80 0.29 5.38
CA ILE A 77 -8.94 1.21 5.51
C ILE A 77 -9.99 0.62 6.46
N ALA A 78 -10.32 -0.66 6.30
CA ALA A 78 -11.29 -1.35 7.17
C ALA A 78 -10.82 -1.41 8.62
N GLU A 79 -9.54 -1.71 8.85
CA GLU A 79 -8.90 -1.68 10.17
C GLU A 79 -8.95 -0.27 10.78
N GLY A 80 -8.63 0.76 9.99
CA GLY A 80 -8.70 2.16 10.41
C GLY A 80 -10.10 2.57 10.86
N TRP A 81 -11.15 2.18 10.12
CA TRP A 81 -12.54 2.44 10.52
C TRP A 81 -12.92 1.74 11.82
N THR A 82 -12.50 0.49 11.97
CA THR A 82 -12.71 -0.29 13.20
C THR A 82 -12.07 0.41 14.41
N ALA A 83 -10.82 0.84 14.29
CA ALA A 83 -10.10 1.52 15.35
C ALA A 83 -10.75 2.86 15.74
N LEU A 84 -11.19 3.65 14.75
CA LEU A 84 -11.92 4.90 14.97
C LEU A 84 -13.24 4.66 15.70
N HIS A 85 -13.99 3.63 15.29
CA HIS A 85 -15.24 3.27 15.94
C HIS A 85 -15.02 2.88 17.40
N ALA A 86 -14.06 2.00 17.67
CA ALA A 86 -13.71 1.57 19.03
C ALA A 86 -13.31 2.77 19.92
N THR A 87 -12.50 3.69 19.39
CA THR A 87 -12.09 4.91 20.09
C THR A 87 -13.28 5.79 20.47
N ARG A 88 -14.26 5.95 19.56
CA ARG A 88 -15.49 6.71 19.82
C ARG A 88 -16.32 6.07 20.93
N LEU A 89 -16.49 4.75 20.91
CA LEU A 89 -17.22 4.02 21.95
C LEU A 89 -16.54 4.18 23.32
N ALA A 90 -15.22 4.00 23.39
CA ALA A 90 -14.47 4.16 24.63
C ALA A 90 -14.59 5.59 25.19
N THR A 91 -14.49 6.60 24.32
CA THR A 91 -14.64 8.01 24.72
C THR A 91 -16.05 8.31 25.23
N HIS A 92 -17.08 7.73 24.59
CA HIS A 92 -18.47 7.89 25.04
C HIS A 92 -18.69 7.22 26.41
N ALA A 93 -18.21 5.98 26.58
CA ALA A 93 -18.31 5.25 27.84
C ALA A 93 -17.63 6.00 28.99
N LEU A 94 -16.45 6.57 28.76
CA LEU A 94 -15.75 7.40 29.75
C LEU A 94 -16.57 8.62 30.16
N ARG A 95 -17.18 9.33 29.19
CA ARG A 95 -18.05 10.49 29.47
C ARG A 95 -19.28 10.10 30.28
N VAL A 96 -19.93 8.99 29.95
CA VAL A 96 -21.08 8.49 30.70
C VAL A 96 -20.69 8.14 32.14
N ARG A 97 -19.56 7.45 32.32
CA ARG A 97 -19.03 7.10 33.65
C ARG A 97 -18.68 8.34 34.48
N GLN A 98 -18.08 9.36 33.88
CA GLN A 98 -17.76 10.60 34.60
C GLN A 98 -19.04 11.29 35.10
N ARG A 99 -20.06 11.41 34.23
CA ARG A 99 -21.34 12.02 34.61
C ARG A 99 -22.05 11.28 35.74
N SER A 100 -22.00 9.94 35.75
CA SER A 100 -22.61 9.16 36.84
C SER A 100 -21.86 9.35 38.16
N LEU A 101 -20.53 9.44 38.13
CA LEU A 101 -19.72 9.78 39.31
C LEU A 101 -20.05 11.17 39.84
N ASP A 102 -20.11 12.18 38.97
CA ASP A 102 -20.42 13.56 39.34
C ASP A 102 -21.84 13.68 39.95
N ALA A 103 -22.82 12.97 39.38
CA ALA A 103 -24.18 12.93 39.90
C ALA A 103 -24.27 12.24 41.28
N GLY A 104 -23.56 11.13 41.47
CA GLY A 104 -23.49 10.46 42.78
C GLY A 104 -22.81 11.30 43.86
N ALA A 105 -21.77 12.05 43.50
CA ALA A 105 -21.08 12.99 44.39
C ALA A 105 -21.93 14.23 44.75
N ALA A 106 -22.91 14.61 43.92
CA ALA A 106 -23.87 15.66 44.24
C ALA A 106 -24.98 15.14 45.19
N ALA A 107 -25.48 13.92 44.97
CA ALA A 107 -26.53 13.32 45.79
C ALA A 107 -26.09 13.01 47.23
N THR A 108 -24.79 12.77 47.47
CA THR A 108 -24.22 12.49 48.81
C THR A 108 -23.89 13.74 49.62
N ARG A 109 -24.05 14.95 49.04
CA ARG A 109 -23.78 16.24 49.71
C ARG A 109 -25.04 16.92 50.28
N HIS A 110 -26.21 16.29 50.14
CA HIS A 110 -27.49 16.73 50.71
C HIS A 110 -27.90 15.80 51.86
#